data_AF-A0A9D6L3W6-F1
#
_entry.id   AF-A0A9D6L3W6-F1
#
_cell.length_a   1.000
_cell.length_b   1.000
_cell.length_c   1.000
_cell.angle_alpha   90.00
_cell.angle_beta   90.00
_cell.angle_gamma   90.00
#
_symmetry.space_group_name_H-M   'P 1'
#
loop_
_entity.id
_entity.type
_entity.pdbx_description
1 polymer ?
#
loop_
_entity_poly.entity_id
_entity_poly.type
_entity_poly.pdbx_seq_one_letter_code
_entity_poly.pdbx_strand_id
1 'polypeptide(L)'
;MEPTVITFLPIEDMRVLKQIILVNDSKYGRDVSIGYILYEREFSSNYKFKETPKEEKDFKYHLEYPRQDSYPNDKVDDLILQSIKNTFPKSRLRNHSIVCNIDQQKLMALQNRTVEKSDVQITPDFSGIDIYSLAGKQFKTVRKVFSIYSESQIDDITNLAFFGYYDISDNKILDGVLKVKFK
;
A
#
# COMPACT_ATOMS: atom_id res chain seq x y z
N MET A 1 -32.80 -11.10 8.79
CA MET A 1 -31.67 -10.13 8.81
C MET A 1 -32.27 -8.76 9.01
N GLU A 2 -31.77 -8.00 9.98
CA GLU A 2 -32.20 -6.62 10.19
C GLU A 2 -31.34 -5.66 9.34
N PRO A 3 -31.93 -4.59 8.78
CA PRO A 3 -31.18 -3.61 8.00
C PRO A 3 -30.22 -2.83 8.91
N THR A 4 -28.97 -2.68 8.47
CA THR A 4 -27.96 -1.85 9.16
C THR A 4 -27.96 -0.44 8.59
N VAL A 5 -27.93 0.58 9.46
CA VAL A 5 -27.82 1.99 9.06
C VAL A 5 -26.37 2.30 8.70
N ILE A 6 -26.17 2.88 7.52
CA ILE A 6 -24.85 3.34 7.05
C ILE A 6 -24.66 4.78 7.51
N THR A 7 -23.63 5.01 8.32
CA THR A 7 -23.24 6.34 8.79
C THR A 7 -21.89 6.70 8.19
N PHE A 8 -21.85 7.79 7.43
CA PHE A 8 -20.59 8.33 6.91
C PHE A 8 -19.74 8.90 8.04
N LEU A 9 -18.44 8.69 7.93
CA LEU A 9 -17.45 9.20 8.88
C LEU A 9 -17.26 10.71 8.70
N PRO A 10 -16.77 11.43 9.71
CA PRO A 10 -16.20 12.76 9.52
C PRO A 10 -15.10 12.75 8.44
N ILE A 11 -14.94 13.85 7.70
CA ILE A 11 -13.99 13.94 6.57
C ILE A 11 -12.56 13.64 7.04
N GLU A 12 -12.21 14.11 8.23
CA GLU A 12 -10.94 13.90 8.91
C GLU A 12 -10.63 12.44 9.20
N ASP A 13 -11.64 11.56 9.26
CA ASP A 13 -11.51 10.12 9.49
C ASP A 13 -11.59 9.30 8.20
N MET A 14 -11.96 9.93 7.08
CA MET A 14 -12.01 9.26 5.80
C MET A 14 -10.60 9.00 5.25
N ARG A 15 -10.38 7.79 4.74
CA ARG A 15 -9.08 7.32 4.23
C ARG A 15 -9.22 6.42 3.02
N VAL A 16 -8.14 6.29 2.26
CA VAL A 16 -7.90 5.16 1.35
C VAL A 16 -7.03 4.16 2.07
N LEU A 17 -7.55 2.95 2.25
CA LEU A 17 -6.78 1.81 2.73
C LEU A 17 -6.10 1.14 1.53
N LYS A 18 -4.80 0.97 1.65
CA LYS A 18 -3.93 0.32 0.70
C LYS A 18 -3.55 -1.05 1.25
N GLN A 19 -3.89 -2.09 0.50
CA GLN A 19 -3.58 -3.48 0.81
C GLN A 19 -2.60 -4.01 -0.22
N ILE A 20 -1.34 -4.18 0.17
CA ILE A 20 -0.35 -4.87 -0.68
C ILE A 20 -0.47 -6.36 -0.38
N ILE A 21 -0.97 -7.12 -1.35
CA ILE A 21 -1.10 -8.56 -1.27
C ILE A 21 0.25 -9.18 -1.64
N LEU A 22 0.82 -9.96 -0.73
CA LEU A 22 2.07 -10.68 -0.91
C LEU A 22 1.79 -11.98 -1.67
N VAL A 23 2.38 -12.11 -2.85
CA VAL A 23 2.19 -13.27 -3.72
C VAL A 23 3.51 -13.99 -3.91
N ASN A 24 3.53 -15.26 -3.53
CA ASN A 24 4.67 -16.14 -3.73
C ASN A 24 4.44 -17.08 -4.92
N ASP A 25 5.53 -17.46 -5.59
CA ASP A 25 5.51 -18.44 -6.65
C ASP A 25 5.52 -19.85 -6.04
N SER A 26 4.44 -20.60 -6.23
CA SER A 26 4.45 -22.02 -5.92
C SER A 26 5.40 -22.76 -6.86
N LYS A 27 6.10 -23.79 -6.34
CA LYS A 27 6.85 -24.76 -7.16
C LYS A 27 6.00 -25.42 -8.26
N TYR A 28 4.67 -25.35 -8.17
CA TYR A 28 3.72 -25.89 -9.16
C TYR A 28 3.13 -24.83 -10.11
N GLY A 29 3.72 -23.63 -10.20
CA GLY A 29 3.33 -22.59 -11.15
C GLY A 29 1.99 -21.90 -10.83
N ARG A 30 1.52 -22.01 -9.58
CA ARG A 30 0.32 -21.29 -9.11
C ARG A 30 0.72 -20.19 -8.14
N ASP A 31 0.27 -18.97 -8.43
CA ASP A 31 0.42 -17.82 -7.54
C ASP A 31 -0.38 -18.07 -6.26
N VAL A 32 0.29 -18.00 -5.10
CA VAL A 32 -0.35 -18.15 -3.79
C VAL A 32 -0.22 -16.85 -3.02
N SER A 33 -1.34 -16.36 -2.50
CA SER A 33 -1.36 -15.24 -1.55
C SER A 33 -0.94 -15.77 -0.18
N ILE A 34 0.16 -15.25 0.36
CA ILE A 34 0.71 -15.70 1.65
C ILE A 34 0.32 -14.76 2.81
N GLY A 35 -0.02 -13.51 2.49
CA GLY A 35 -0.39 -12.48 3.45
C GLY A 35 -0.53 -11.12 2.79
N TYR A 36 -0.73 -10.08 3.60
CA TYR A 36 -0.80 -8.71 3.10
C TYR A 36 -0.30 -7.68 4.11
N ILE A 37 0.07 -6.52 3.58
CA ILE A 37 0.46 -5.33 4.35
C ILE A 37 -0.63 -4.28 4.17
N LEU A 38 -0.98 -3.58 5.24
CA LEU A 38 -1.98 -2.52 5.24
C LEU A 38 -1.37 -1.16 5.58
N TYR A 39 -1.71 -0.14 4.81
CA TYR A 39 -1.42 1.25 5.15
C TYR A 39 -2.52 2.19 4.69
N GLU A 40 -2.62 3.35 5.32
CA GLU A 40 -3.64 4.35 5.03
C GLU A 40 -3.04 5.60 4.39
N ARG A 41 -3.83 6.20 3.51
CA ARG A 41 -3.60 7.50 2.90
C ARG A 41 -4.80 8.40 3.14
N GLU A 42 -4.54 9.65 3.51
CA GLU A 42 -5.58 10.65 3.69
C GLU A 42 -6.02 11.20 2.33
N PHE A 43 -7.31 11.49 2.18
CA PHE A 43 -7.79 12.21 1.00
C PHE A 43 -7.24 13.63 0.99
N SER A 44 -6.91 14.12 -0.19
CA SER A 44 -6.50 15.51 -0.39
C SER A 44 -6.83 15.94 -1.82
N SER A 45 -6.68 17.23 -2.11
CA SER A 45 -6.97 17.78 -3.45
C SER A 45 -6.16 17.09 -4.56
N ASN A 46 -4.95 16.64 -4.26
CA ASN A 46 -4.06 15.90 -5.15
C ASN A 46 -4.06 14.38 -4.93
N TYR A 47 -4.85 13.87 -3.97
CA TYR A 47 -4.98 12.45 -3.67
C TYR A 47 -6.47 12.10 -3.49
N LYS A 48 -7.18 12.02 -4.62
CA LYS A 48 -8.62 11.79 -4.72
C LYS A 48 -8.95 10.81 -5.84
N PHE A 49 -10.16 10.26 -5.81
CA PHE A 49 -10.64 9.40 -6.89
C PHE A 49 -10.60 10.10 -8.24
N LYS A 50 -10.26 9.35 -9.29
CA LYS A 50 -10.40 9.80 -10.66
C LYS A 50 -11.89 9.84 -11.01
N GLU A 51 -12.33 10.95 -11.58
CA GLU A 51 -13.69 11.09 -12.07
C GLU A 51 -13.83 10.34 -13.38
N THR A 52 -14.80 9.43 -13.44
CA THR A 52 -15.23 8.80 -14.70
C THR A 52 -16.22 9.75 -15.40
N PRO A 53 -16.04 10.06 -16.69
CA PRO A 53 -16.99 10.82 -17.49
C PRO A 53 -18.40 10.22 -17.40
N LYS A 54 -19.44 11.06 -17.52
CA LYS A 54 -20.83 10.61 -17.33
C LYS A 54 -21.25 9.61 -18.39
N GLU A 55 -20.69 9.73 -19.58
CA GLU A 55 -20.93 8.91 -20.77
C GLU A 55 -20.42 7.47 -20.59
N GLU A 56 -19.45 7.26 -19.69
CA GLU A 56 -18.86 5.95 -19.39
C GLU A 56 -19.51 5.25 -18.18
N LYS A 57 -20.51 5.89 -17.54
CA LYS A 57 -21.25 5.34 -16.39
C LYS A 57 -22.39 4.46 -16.86
N ASP A 58 -22.06 3.27 -17.35
CA ASP A 58 -23.03 2.24 -17.70
C ASP A 58 -23.46 1.39 -16.47
N PHE A 59 -24.29 0.38 -16.68
CA PHE A 59 -24.69 -0.52 -15.59
C PHE A 59 -23.49 -1.24 -14.95
N LYS A 60 -22.50 -1.62 -15.77
CA LYS A 60 -21.28 -2.30 -15.31
C LYS A 60 -20.44 -1.41 -14.41
N TYR A 61 -20.37 -0.10 -14.70
CA TYR A 61 -19.76 0.90 -13.83
C TYR A 61 -20.34 0.81 -12.42
N HIS A 62 -21.66 0.80 -12.25
CA HIS A 62 -22.28 0.73 -10.93
C HIS A 62 -22.09 -0.60 -10.20
N LEU A 63 -21.95 -1.71 -10.94
CA LEU A 63 -21.69 -3.02 -10.35
C LEU A 63 -20.25 -3.16 -9.82
N GLU A 64 -19.29 -2.50 -10.50
CA GLU A 64 -17.86 -2.61 -10.21
C GLU A 64 -17.31 -1.40 -9.44
N TYR A 65 -18.15 -0.43 -9.09
CA TYR A 65 -17.72 0.80 -8.43
C TYR A 65 -17.44 0.59 -6.92
N PRO A 66 -16.36 1.19 -6.36
CA PRO A 66 -15.31 1.91 -7.07
C PRO A 66 -14.33 0.94 -7.74
N ARG A 67 -14.04 1.16 -9.02
CA ARG A 67 -13.04 0.38 -9.74
C ARG A 67 -11.64 0.64 -9.18
N GLN A 68 -10.78 -0.37 -9.19
CA GLN A 68 -9.45 -0.26 -8.58
C GLN A 68 -8.56 0.82 -9.21
N ASP A 69 -8.74 1.08 -10.50
CA ASP A 69 -8.05 2.12 -11.29
C ASP A 69 -8.54 3.54 -11.03
N SER A 70 -9.72 3.70 -10.42
CA SER A 70 -10.26 5.01 -10.03
C SER A 70 -9.69 5.50 -8.70
N TYR A 71 -9.11 4.61 -7.87
CA TYR A 71 -8.47 5.02 -6.62
C TYR A 71 -7.23 5.89 -6.87
N PRO A 72 -6.96 6.88 -6.00
CA PRO A 72 -5.73 7.65 -6.08
C PRO A 72 -4.51 6.76 -5.88
N ASN A 73 -3.46 7.00 -6.65
CA ASN A 73 -2.18 6.34 -6.52
C ASN A 73 -1.09 7.33 -6.95
N ASP A 74 -0.01 7.44 -6.18
CA ASP A 74 1.11 8.33 -6.47
C ASP A 74 2.47 7.65 -6.34
N LYS A 75 3.54 8.41 -6.58
CA LYS A 75 4.93 7.93 -6.50
C LYS A 75 5.29 7.31 -5.15
N VAL A 76 4.64 7.72 -4.05
CA VAL A 76 4.90 7.16 -2.72
C VAL A 76 4.30 5.75 -2.64
N ASP A 77 3.09 5.56 -3.15
CA ASP A 77 2.47 4.23 -3.21
C ASP A 77 3.26 3.29 -4.11
N ASP A 78 3.70 3.79 -5.27
CA ASP A 78 4.51 3.02 -6.21
C ASP A 78 5.86 2.62 -5.57
N LEU A 79 6.53 3.55 -4.89
CA LEU A 79 7.79 3.28 -4.19
C LEU A 79 7.60 2.18 -3.13
N ILE A 80 6.56 2.26 -2.30
CA ILE A 80 6.29 1.24 -1.28
C ILE A 80 6.02 -0.12 -1.97
N LEU A 81 5.15 -0.15 -2.99
CA LEU A 81 4.84 -1.39 -3.71
C LEU A 81 6.09 -2.00 -4.36
N GLN A 82 6.94 -1.21 -5.00
CA GLN A 82 8.17 -1.70 -5.63
C GLN A 82 9.16 -2.23 -4.59
N SER A 83 9.25 -1.58 -3.41
CA SER A 83 10.07 -2.06 -2.30
C SER A 83 9.66 -3.47 -1.85
N ILE A 84 8.35 -3.75 -1.85
CA ILE A 84 7.82 -5.09 -1.56
C ILE A 84 8.09 -6.06 -2.72
N LYS A 85 7.93 -5.60 -3.96
CA LYS A 85 8.14 -6.41 -5.17
C LYS A 85 9.58 -6.87 -5.37
N ASN A 86 10.56 -6.15 -4.82
CA ASN A 86 11.95 -6.61 -4.80
C ASN A 86 12.11 -7.98 -4.12
N THR A 87 11.24 -8.29 -3.13
CA THR A 87 11.20 -9.60 -2.47
C THR A 87 10.10 -10.50 -3.05
N PHE A 88 8.92 -9.94 -3.36
CA PHE A 88 7.76 -10.67 -3.90
C PHE A 88 7.27 -10.05 -5.22
N PRO A 89 7.89 -10.37 -6.37
CA PRO A 89 7.68 -9.67 -7.64
C PRO A 89 6.22 -9.62 -8.13
N LYS A 90 5.43 -10.65 -7.77
CA LYS A 90 4.02 -10.78 -8.15
C LYS A 90 3.04 -10.08 -7.21
N SER A 91 3.55 -9.42 -6.16
CA SER A 91 2.72 -8.68 -5.22
C SER A 91 1.92 -7.60 -5.93
N ARG A 92 0.72 -7.33 -5.43
CA ARG A 92 -0.21 -6.39 -6.07
C ARG A 92 -0.92 -5.53 -5.06
N LEU A 93 -1.20 -4.29 -5.46
CA LEU A 93 -1.93 -3.34 -4.65
C LEU A 93 -3.44 -3.49 -4.88
N ARG A 94 -4.20 -3.53 -3.79
CA ARG A 94 -5.65 -3.41 -3.77
C ARG A 94 -6.03 -2.26 -2.86
N ASN A 95 -6.95 -1.44 -3.30
CA ASN A 95 -7.44 -0.28 -2.59
C ASN A 95 -8.83 -0.55 -2.01
N HIS A 96 -9.09 0.02 -0.83
CA HIS A 96 -10.42 0.08 -0.22
C HIS A 96 -10.68 1.51 0.25
N SER A 97 -11.92 1.95 0.20
CA SER A 97 -12.36 3.20 0.82
C SER A 97 -12.73 2.92 2.28
N ILE A 98 -12.35 3.84 3.17
CA ILE A 98 -12.88 3.91 4.53
C ILE A 98 -13.62 5.24 4.62
N VAL A 99 -14.94 5.20 4.41
CA VAL A 99 -15.80 6.40 4.39
C VAL A 99 -17.05 6.26 5.27
N CYS A 100 -17.41 5.04 5.68
CA CYS A 100 -18.54 4.78 6.56
C CYS A 100 -18.23 3.72 7.64
N ASN A 101 -19.14 3.56 8.58
CA ASN A 101 -19.07 2.58 9.66
C ASN A 101 -18.90 1.12 9.16
N ILE A 102 -19.52 0.75 8.03
CA ILE A 102 -19.37 -0.60 7.45
C ILE A 102 -17.92 -0.84 6.97
N ASP A 103 -17.28 0.19 6.41
CA ASP A 103 -15.88 0.06 5.96
C ASP A 103 -14.93 -0.17 7.14
N GLN A 104 -15.20 0.46 8.29
CA GLN A 104 -14.43 0.23 9.51
C GLN A 104 -14.57 -1.21 10.01
N GLN A 105 -15.77 -1.80 9.93
CA GLN A 105 -15.97 -3.22 10.27
C GLN A 105 -15.18 -4.13 9.32
N LYS A 106 -15.17 -3.80 8.01
CA LYS A 106 -14.36 -4.53 7.03
C LYS A 106 -12.86 -4.43 7.33
N LEU A 107 -12.37 -3.26 7.73
CA LEU A 107 -10.99 -3.09 8.18
C LEU A 107 -10.69 -3.96 9.41
N MET A 108 -11.56 -3.97 10.42
CA MET A 108 -11.38 -4.84 11.60
C MET A 108 -11.29 -6.32 11.20
N ALA A 109 -12.11 -6.76 10.25
CA ALA A 109 -12.04 -8.13 9.73
C ALA A 109 -10.72 -8.42 8.99
N LEU A 110 -10.18 -7.45 8.25
CA LEU A 110 -8.85 -7.56 7.63
C LEU A 110 -7.72 -7.57 8.66
N GLN A 111 -7.89 -6.92 9.82
CA GLN A 111 -6.87 -6.89 10.85
C GLN A 111 -6.91 -8.10 11.80
N ASN A 112 -8.02 -8.84 11.80
CA ASN A 112 -8.21 -10.03 12.64
C ASN A 112 -7.49 -11.27 12.06
N ARG A 113 -6.16 -11.22 12.02
CA ARG A 113 -5.26 -12.27 11.53
C ARG A 113 -4.04 -12.40 12.43
N THR A 114 -3.34 -13.53 12.32
CA THR A 114 -1.99 -13.65 12.86
C THR A 114 -1.09 -12.63 12.18
N VAL A 115 -0.30 -11.90 12.98
CA VAL A 115 0.57 -10.83 12.49
C VAL A 115 2.03 -11.14 12.76
N GLU A 116 2.88 -10.79 11.81
CA GLU A 116 4.33 -10.75 11.97
C GLU A 116 4.82 -9.31 11.77
N LYS A 117 5.80 -8.88 12.56
CA LYS A 117 6.41 -7.56 12.39
C LYS A 117 7.51 -7.61 11.33
N SER A 118 7.50 -6.62 10.45
CA SER A 118 8.48 -6.44 9.39
C SER A 118 8.73 -4.95 9.18
N ASP A 119 9.64 -4.61 8.28
CA ASP A 119 9.99 -3.26 7.96
C ASP A 119 10.30 -3.05 6.47
N VAL A 120 10.15 -1.81 6.04
CA VAL A 120 10.68 -1.33 4.77
C VAL A 120 11.71 -0.26 5.05
N GLN A 121 12.89 -0.44 4.48
CA GLN A 121 13.96 0.54 4.45
C GLN A 121 14.05 1.14 3.05
N ILE A 122 13.92 2.45 2.96
CA ILE A 122 14.01 3.20 1.70
C ILE A 122 15.29 4.02 1.72
N THR A 123 16.20 3.69 0.81
CA THR A 123 17.52 4.31 0.64
C THR A 123 17.67 4.96 -0.72
N PRO A 124 18.61 5.90 -0.91
CA PRO A 124 18.85 6.46 -2.23
C PRO A 124 19.40 5.42 -3.20
N ASP A 125 19.05 5.54 -4.47
CA ASP A 125 19.67 4.78 -5.55
C ASP A 125 20.97 5.46 -6.00
N PHE A 126 22.07 4.71 -5.98
CA PHE A 126 23.38 5.16 -6.45
C PHE A 126 23.79 4.54 -7.79
N SER A 127 22.89 3.80 -8.42
CA SER A 127 23.15 3.13 -9.69
C SER A 127 23.53 4.14 -10.78
N GLY A 128 24.67 3.90 -11.44
CA GLY A 128 25.16 4.76 -12.51
C GLY A 128 25.81 6.08 -12.07
N ILE A 129 26.03 6.29 -10.76
CA ILE A 129 26.69 7.49 -10.22
C ILE A 129 28.15 7.18 -9.89
N ASP A 130 29.05 8.11 -10.21
CA ASP A 130 30.45 8.02 -9.78
C ASP A 130 30.55 8.12 -8.25
N ILE A 131 30.97 7.03 -7.60
CA ILE A 131 31.08 6.94 -6.13
C ILE A 131 32.07 7.93 -5.55
N TYR A 132 33.10 8.33 -6.30
CA TYR A 132 34.06 9.34 -5.82
C TYR A 132 33.42 10.72 -5.71
N SER A 133 32.45 11.02 -6.59
CA SER A 133 31.64 12.25 -6.51
C SER A 133 30.74 12.31 -5.27
N LEU A 134 30.57 11.19 -4.56
CA LEU A 134 29.76 11.08 -3.36
C LEU A 134 30.57 11.22 -2.07
N ALA A 135 31.90 11.30 -2.15
CA ALA A 135 32.77 11.39 -0.98
C ALA A 135 32.38 12.59 -0.09
N GLY A 136 32.12 12.31 1.20
CA GLY A 136 31.73 13.31 2.20
C GLY A 136 30.27 13.80 2.10
N LYS A 137 29.49 13.35 1.11
CA LYS A 137 28.06 13.70 1.01
C LYS A 137 27.20 12.86 1.96
N GLN A 138 26.07 13.43 2.37
CA GLN A 138 25.09 12.78 3.23
C GLN A 138 23.76 12.64 2.49
N PHE A 139 23.09 11.51 2.70
CA PHE A 139 21.81 11.21 2.10
C PHE A 139 20.83 10.73 3.18
N LYS A 140 19.56 11.04 3.00
CA LYS A 140 18.51 10.62 3.93
C LYS A 140 18.08 9.20 3.62
N THR A 141 17.66 8.49 4.66
CA THR A 141 17.03 7.17 4.57
C THR A 141 15.82 7.17 5.48
N VAL A 142 14.82 6.37 5.17
CA VAL A 142 13.64 6.18 6.01
C VAL A 142 13.43 4.69 6.26
N ARG A 143 13.13 4.34 7.52
CA ARG A 143 12.71 3.00 7.92
C ARG A 143 11.31 3.08 8.52
N LYS A 144 10.41 2.23 8.06
CA LYS A 144 9.04 2.10 8.59
C LYS A 144 8.79 0.66 8.99
N VAL A 145 8.36 0.46 10.23
CA VAL A 145 7.94 -0.84 10.76
C VAL A 145 6.44 -1.00 10.52
N PHE A 146 6.01 -2.18 10.14
CA PHE A 146 4.60 -2.51 9.91
C PHE A 146 4.28 -3.97 10.26
N SER A 147 3.00 -4.29 10.21
CA SER A 147 2.49 -5.66 10.40
C SER A 147 2.21 -6.31 9.06
N ILE A 148 2.65 -7.55 8.88
CA ILE A 148 2.18 -8.44 7.82
C ILE A 148 1.08 -9.31 8.41
N TYR A 149 -0.11 -9.28 7.81
CA TYR A 149 -1.24 -10.11 8.20
C TYR A 149 -1.20 -11.41 7.40
N SER A 150 -1.06 -12.55 8.07
CA SER A 150 -0.95 -13.85 7.42
C SER A 150 -2.28 -14.32 6.84
N GLU A 151 -2.24 -14.85 5.62
CA GLU A 151 -3.33 -15.63 5.01
C GLU A 151 -3.00 -17.13 4.95
N SER A 152 -1.79 -17.51 5.36
CA SER A 152 -1.22 -18.86 5.21
C SER A 152 -0.43 -19.27 6.46
N GLN A 153 0.67 -20.01 6.31
CA GLN A 153 1.54 -20.37 7.43
C GLN A 153 2.38 -19.16 7.84
N ILE A 154 2.56 -18.94 9.14
CA ILE A 154 3.30 -17.77 9.65
C ILE A 154 4.76 -17.78 9.18
N ASP A 155 5.35 -18.97 9.03
CA ASP A 155 6.73 -19.17 8.61
C ASP A 155 7.03 -18.56 7.22
N ASP A 156 6.02 -18.45 6.35
CA ASP A 156 6.15 -17.83 5.02
C ASP A 156 6.37 -16.30 5.09
N ILE A 157 6.07 -15.69 6.23
CA ILE A 157 6.16 -14.24 6.44
C ILE A 157 7.12 -13.84 7.58
N THR A 158 7.76 -14.82 8.24
CA THR A 158 8.68 -14.60 9.37
C THR A 158 10.01 -13.99 8.92
N ASN A 159 10.55 -13.06 9.72
CA ASN A 159 11.86 -12.40 9.50
C ASN A 159 12.02 -11.71 8.12
N LEU A 160 10.93 -11.24 7.53
CA LEU A 160 11.01 -10.46 6.29
C LEU A 160 11.50 -9.04 6.55
N ALA A 161 12.30 -8.54 5.62
CA ALA A 161 12.67 -7.13 5.51
C ALA A 161 12.59 -6.72 4.04
N PHE A 162 12.16 -5.49 3.79
CA PHE A 162 11.96 -4.96 2.45
C PHE A 162 12.85 -3.76 2.18
N PHE A 163 13.31 -3.65 0.95
CA PHE A 163 14.26 -2.61 0.55
C PHE A 163 13.75 -1.86 -0.67
N GLY A 164 13.65 -0.55 -0.54
CA GLY A 164 13.24 0.38 -1.57
C GLY A 164 14.34 1.34 -1.94
N TYR A 165 14.32 1.80 -3.20
CA TYR A 165 15.29 2.75 -3.71
C TYR A 165 14.58 3.98 -4.28
N TYR A 166 15.08 5.16 -3.94
CA TYR A 166 14.54 6.42 -4.44
C TYR A 166 15.60 7.24 -5.17
N ASP A 167 15.18 8.04 -6.15
CA ASP A 167 16.06 8.94 -6.89
C ASP A 167 16.65 10.01 -5.96
N ILE A 168 17.98 10.13 -5.91
CA ILE A 168 18.70 11.13 -5.10
C ILE A 168 18.27 12.58 -5.38
N SER A 169 17.69 12.86 -6.55
CA SER A 169 17.16 14.17 -6.92
C SER A 169 15.77 14.46 -6.34
N ASP A 170 15.00 13.43 -5.97
CA ASP A 170 13.64 13.55 -5.42
C ASP A 170 13.64 13.46 -3.88
N ASN A 171 14.19 14.47 -3.23
CA ASN A 171 14.27 14.51 -1.76
C ASN A 171 12.91 14.60 -1.04
N LYS A 172 11.83 14.98 -1.75
CA LYS A 172 10.49 15.16 -1.17
C LYS A 172 9.71 13.85 -1.05
N ILE A 173 10.10 12.80 -1.78
CA ILE A 173 9.41 11.51 -1.75
C ILE A 173 9.44 10.90 -0.34
N LEU A 174 10.53 11.11 0.41
CA LEU A 174 10.68 10.65 1.78
C LEU A 174 9.69 11.30 2.75
N ASP A 175 9.37 12.59 2.57
CA ASP A 175 8.34 13.28 3.38
C ASP A 175 6.96 12.65 3.16
N GLY A 176 6.68 12.20 1.94
CA GLY A 176 5.49 11.44 1.61
C GLY A 176 5.43 10.09 2.31
N VAL A 177 6.52 9.32 2.26
CA VAL A 177 6.65 8.02 2.96
C VAL A 177 6.48 8.20 4.48
N LEU A 178 7.04 9.26 5.06
CA LEU A 178 6.92 9.55 6.50
C LEU A 178 5.47 9.78 6.93
N LYS A 179 4.63 10.35 6.07
CA LYS A 179 3.19 10.57 6.33
C LYS A 179 2.34 9.32 6.22
N VAL A 180 2.84 8.25 5.61
CA VAL A 180 2.11 6.98 5.50
C VAL A 180 1.94 6.34 6.88
N LYS A 181 0.69 5.94 7.17
CA LYS A 181 0.28 5.28 8.42
C LYS A 181 0.07 3.78 8.16
N PHE A 182 1.05 2.96 8.51
CA PHE A 182 0.90 1.50 8.51
C PHE A 182 0.02 1.03 9.67
N LYS A 183 -0.63 -0.12 9.48
CA LYS A 183 -1.51 -0.75 10.49
C LYS A 183 -0.90 -1.97 11.16
#